data_AF-A0A973I734-F1
#
_entry.id   AF-A0A973I734-F1
#
_cell.length_a   1.000
_cell.length_b   1.000
_cell.length_c   1.000
_cell.angle_alpha   90.00
_cell.angle_beta   90.00
_cell.angle_gamma   90.00
#
_symmetry.space_group_name_H-M   'P 1'
#
loop_
_entity.id
_entity.type
_entity.pdbx_description
1 polymer ?
#
loop_
_entity_poly.entity_id
_entity_poly.type
_entity_poly.pdbx_seq_one_letter_code
_entity_poly.pdbx_strand_id
1 'polypeptide(L)'
;MLKDIKITKKFPFVMITLALMSAIATGVIAFINTNDSMKLAAPNKLISLLESRKSSLEYYFDNIEHTIKFHAQSPLVINALGDFSNARDALPEDKIAYLQGHYIDRNPFKVGQKGSLLTANDSSRYSELHRQFHPIFKNMIEAQLFYDFFLLDRQGNLIYSVNKESDFATNVIDD
;
A
#
# COMPACT_ATOMS: atom_id res chain seq x y z
N MET A 1 -67.07 3.70 -35.33
CA MET A 1 -66.72 5.14 -35.21
C MET A 1 -66.22 5.82 -36.50
N LEU A 2 -66.19 5.16 -37.67
CA LEU A 2 -65.64 5.76 -38.91
C LEU A 2 -66.61 5.73 -40.11
N LYS A 3 -67.93 5.76 -39.87
CA LYS A 3 -68.93 5.63 -40.94
C LYS A 3 -69.15 6.92 -41.76
N ASP A 4 -68.92 8.10 -41.18
CA ASP A 4 -69.25 9.40 -41.80
C ASP A 4 -68.03 10.28 -42.18
N ILE A 5 -66.82 9.71 -42.21
CA ILE A 5 -65.58 10.46 -42.49
C ILE A 5 -65.15 10.29 -43.95
N LYS A 6 -64.83 11.40 -44.64
CA LYS A 6 -64.29 11.38 -46.02
C LYS A 6 -63.08 10.45 -46.13
N ILE A 7 -63.03 9.61 -47.17
CA ILE A 7 -62.00 8.58 -47.42
C ILE A 7 -60.56 9.14 -47.31
N THR A 8 -60.33 10.38 -47.75
CA THR A 8 -59.05 11.09 -47.67
C THR A 8 -58.51 11.31 -46.25
N LYS A 9 -59.37 11.34 -45.22
CA LYS A 9 -58.95 11.44 -43.81
C LYS A 9 -58.88 10.07 -43.12
N LYS A 10 -59.54 9.05 -43.67
CA LYS A 10 -59.65 7.71 -43.07
C LYS A 10 -58.36 6.90 -43.26
N PHE A 11 -57.74 6.92 -44.43
CA PHE A 11 -56.48 6.23 -44.70
C PHE A 11 -55.30 6.74 -43.85
N PRO A 12 -55.04 8.06 -43.77
CA PRO A 12 -53.98 8.60 -42.93
C PRO A 12 -54.18 8.26 -41.44
N PHE A 13 -55.43 8.30 -40.96
CA PHE A 13 -55.76 7.98 -39.57
C PHE A 13 -55.39 6.53 -39.21
N VAL A 14 -55.68 5.58 -40.10
CA VAL A 14 -55.32 4.15 -39.89
C VAL A 14 -53.80 3.95 -39.92
N MET A 15 -53.09 4.63 -40.82
CA MET A 15 -51.61 4.54 -40.87
C MET A 15 -50.96 5.11 -39.61
N ILE A 16 -51.41 6.27 -39.12
CA ILE A 16 -50.88 6.90 -37.91
C ILE A 16 -51.12 6.01 -36.70
N THR A 17 -52.31 5.43 -36.56
CA THR A 17 -52.63 4.55 -35.42
C THR A 17 -51.82 3.25 -35.43
N LEU A 18 -51.62 2.63 -36.60
CA LEU A 18 -50.73 1.47 -36.74
C LEU A 18 -49.27 1.80 -36.42
N ALA A 19 -48.76 2.92 -36.94
CA ALA A 19 -47.40 3.38 -36.65
C ALA A 19 -47.22 3.65 -35.15
N LEU A 20 -48.20 4.29 -34.51
CA LEU A 20 -48.17 4.58 -33.08
C LEU A 20 -48.19 3.30 -32.24
N MET A 21 -49.04 2.32 -32.57
CA MET A 21 -49.05 1.02 -31.88
C MET A 21 -47.71 0.29 -32.02
N SER A 22 -47.11 0.29 -33.21
CA SER A 22 -45.81 -0.33 -33.45
C SER A 22 -44.69 0.34 -32.64
N ALA A 23 -44.69 1.67 -32.59
CA ALA A 23 -43.74 2.44 -31.79
C ALA A 23 -43.88 2.15 -30.28
N ILE A 24 -45.12 2.09 -29.78
CA ILE A 24 -45.39 1.76 -28.37
C ILE A 24 -44.95 0.32 -28.06
N ALA A 25 -45.31 -0.65 -28.90
CA ALA A 25 -44.93 -2.05 -28.70
C ALA A 25 -43.40 -2.21 -28.67
N THR A 26 -42.70 -1.59 -29.62
CA THR A 26 -41.23 -1.59 -29.67
C THR A 26 -40.62 -0.92 -28.45
N GLY A 27 -41.15 0.24 -28.04
CA GLY A 27 -40.68 0.97 -26.86
C GLY A 27 -40.83 0.17 -25.57
N VAL A 28 -41.97 -0.53 -25.40
CA VAL A 28 -42.21 -1.39 -24.23
C VAL A 28 -41.27 -2.60 -24.22
N ILE A 29 -41.10 -3.29 -25.36
CA ILE A 29 -40.18 -4.44 -25.46
C ILE A 29 -38.74 -3.99 -25.17
N ALA A 30 -38.30 -2.87 -25.76
CA ALA A 30 -36.99 -2.31 -25.53
C ALA A 30 -36.78 -1.92 -24.06
N PHE A 31 -37.80 -1.31 -23.42
CA PHE A 31 -37.73 -0.91 -22.02
C PHE A 31 -37.60 -2.12 -21.09
N ILE A 32 -38.41 -3.17 -21.27
CA ILE A 32 -38.34 -4.39 -20.46
C ILE A 32 -36.96 -5.03 -20.59
N ASN A 33 -36.49 -5.24 -21.82
CA ASN A 33 -35.18 -5.85 -22.09
C ASN A 33 -34.01 -5.04 -21.51
N THR A 34 -34.09 -3.70 -21.61
CA THR A 34 -33.04 -2.80 -21.09
C THR A 34 -33.01 -2.82 -19.57
N ASN A 35 -34.18 -2.82 -18.92
CA ASN A 35 -34.27 -2.80 -17.47
C ASN A 35 -33.72 -4.10 -16.85
N ASP A 36 -34.02 -5.24 -17.47
CA ASP A 36 -33.47 -6.54 -17.06
C ASP A 36 -31.95 -6.61 -17.28
N SER A 37 -31.47 -6.12 -18.42
CA SER A 37 -30.03 -6.05 -18.73
C SER A 37 -29.27 -5.12 -17.77
N MET A 38 -29.86 -3.98 -17.38
CA MET A 38 -29.26 -3.04 -16.42
C MET A 38 -29.21 -3.61 -15.01
N LYS A 39 -30.28 -4.31 -14.58
CA LYS A 39 -30.31 -5.00 -13.28
C LYS A 39 -29.26 -6.09 -13.18
N LEU A 40 -28.94 -6.78 -14.28
CA LEU A 40 -27.87 -7.78 -14.34
C LEU A 40 -26.46 -7.15 -14.48
N ALA A 41 -26.34 -5.99 -15.14
CA ALA A 41 -25.06 -5.33 -15.34
C ALA A 41 -24.48 -4.71 -14.05
N ALA A 42 -25.33 -4.17 -13.18
CA ALA A 42 -24.91 -3.58 -11.90
C ALA A 42 -24.14 -4.56 -10.98
N PRO A 43 -24.65 -5.76 -10.66
CA PRO A 43 -23.92 -6.72 -9.83
C PRO A 43 -22.65 -7.24 -10.51
N ASN A 44 -22.69 -7.50 -11.82
CA ASN A 44 -21.50 -7.94 -12.55
C ASN A 44 -20.37 -6.90 -12.49
N LYS A 45 -20.70 -5.60 -12.63
CA LYS A 45 -19.72 -4.52 -12.47
C LYS A 45 -19.14 -4.50 -11.04
N LEU A 46 -19.97 -4.69 -10.02
CA LEU A 46 -19.51 -4.75 -8.63
C LEU A 46 -18.60 -5.96 -8.38
N ILE A 47 -18.94 -7.13 -8.93
CA ILE A 47 -18.12 -8.34 -8.85
C ILE A 47 -16.78 -8.13 -9.55
N SER A 48 -16.77 -7.60 -10.78
CA SER A 48 -15.51 -7.30 -11.49
C SER A 48 -14.65 -6.27 -10.75
N LEU A 49 -15.26 -5.26 -10.12
CA LEU A 49 -14.54 -4.32 -9.27
C LEU A 49 -13.98 -4.99 -8.02
N LEU A 50 -14.77 -5.83 -7.36
CA LEU A 50 -14.33 -6.57 -6.18
C LEU A 50 -13.15 -7.50 -6.52
N GLU A 51 -13.25 -8.26 -7.61
CA GLU A 51 -12.17 -9.13 -8.09
C GLU A 51 -10.92 -8.33 -8.46
N SER A 52 -11.08 -7.19 -9.15
CA SER A 52 -9.96 -6.30 -9.47
C SER A 52 -9.28 -5.75 -8.21
N ARG A 53 -10.04 -5.38 -7.18
CA ARG A 53 -9.49 -4.91 -5.90
C ARG A 53 -8.81 -6.01 -5.12
N LYS A 54 -9.40 -7.20 -5.07
CA LYS A 54 -8.79 -8.39 -4.50
C LYS A 54 -7.44 -8.69 -5.15
N SER A 55 -7.42 -8.78 -6.48
CA SER A 55 -6.19 -9.02 -7.24
C SER A 55 -5.14 -7.92 -7.02
N SER A 56 -5.56 -6.66 -6.89
CA SER A 56 -4.64 -5.55 -6.56
C SER A 56 -4.02 -5.69 -5.17
N LEU A 57 -4.79 -6.17 -4.19
CA LEU A 57 -4.27 -6.42 -2.84
C LEU A 57 -3.33 -7.63 -2.80
N GLU A 58 -3.69 -8.72 -3.48
CA GLU A 58 -2.82 -9.90 -3.63
C GLU A 58 -1.48 -9.49 -4.27
N TYR A 59 -1.54 -8.77 -5.40
CA TYR A 59 -0.34 -8.25 -6.06
C TYR A 59 0.48 -7.30 -5.17
N TYR A 60 -0.18 -6.46 -4.37
CA TYR A 60 0.53 -5.57 -3.44
C TYR A 60 1.33 -6.37 -2.39
N PHE A 61 0.72 -7.38 -1.76
CA PHE A 61 1.41 -8.21 -0.76
C PHE A 61 2.51 -9.07 -1.40
N ASP A 62 2.28 -9.63 -2.59
CA ASP A 62 3.29 -10.38 -3.33
C ASP A 62 4.52 -9.51 -3.62
N ASN A 63 4.32 -8.26 -4.05
CA ASN A 63 5.43 -7.34 -4.29
C ASN A 63 6.19 -6.98 -3.02
N ILE A 64 5.50 -6.82 -1.90
CA ILE A 64 6.15 -6.59 -0.60
C ILE A 64 7.02 -7.80 -0.25
N GLU A 65 6.48 -9.02 -0.36
CA GLU A 65 7.23 -10.24 -0.06
C GLU A 65 8.47 -10.37 -0.95
N HIS A 66 8.32 -10.15 -2.26
CA HIS A 66 9.43 -10.17 -3.21
C HIS A 66 10.48 -9.11 -2.89
N THR A 67 10.06 -7.89 -2.53
CA THR A 67 10.97 -6.79 -2.18
C THR A 67 11.75 -7.09 -0.89
N ILE A 68 11.07 -7.60 0.14
CA ILE A 68 11.71 -7.99 1.40
C ILE A 68 12.72 -9.12 1.15
N LYS A 69 12.35 -10.15 0.38
CA LYS A 69 13.26 -11.25 0.02
C LYS A 69 14.48 -10.75 -0.76
N PHE A 70 14.29 -9.88 -1.74
CA PHE A 70 15.37 -9.30 -2.52
C PHE A 70 16.37 -8.54 -1.63
N HIS A 71 15.87 -7.67 -0.74
CA HIS A 71 16.74 -6.91 0.15
C HIS A 71 17.40 -7.78 1.22
N ALA A 72 16.68 -8.74 1.80
CA ALA A 72 17.25 -9.66 2.79
C ALA A 72 18.39 -10.53 2.21
N GLN A 73 18.35 -10.80 0.91
CA GLN A 73 19.40 -11.52 0.18
C GLN A 73 20.51 -10.61 -0.39
N SER A 74 20.33 -9.28 -0.29
CA SER A 74 21.31 -8.33 -0.81
C SER A 74 22.58 -8.32 0.06
N PRO A 75 23.78 -8.36 -0.56
CA PRO A 75 25.04 -8.22 0.18
C PRO A 75 25.11 -6.96 1.03
N LEU A 76 24.43 -5.87 0.63
CA LEU A 76 24.36 -4.63 1.40
C LEU A 76 23.74 -4.87 2.78
N VAL A 77 22.57 -5.52 2.83
CA VAL A 77 21.82 -5.77 4.08
C VAL A 77 22.54 -6.81 4.93
N ILE A 78 23.06 -7.87 4.30
CA ILE A 78 23.81 -8.93 4.99
C ILE A 78 25.06 -8.36 5.67
N ASN A 79 25.83 -7.54 4.96
CA ASN A 79 27.04 -6.92 5.51
C ASN A 79 26.68 -5.94 6.64
N ALA A 80 25.68 -5.08 6.42
CA ALA A 80 25.24 -4.15 7.45
C ALA A 80 24.76 -4.87 8.71
N LEU A 81 23.99 -5.96 8.57
CA LEU A 81 23.53 -6.78 9.70
C LEU A 81 24.71 -7.32 10.50
N GLY A 82 25.71 -7.92 9.83
CA GLY A 82 26.92 -8.42 10.48
C GLY A 82 27.73 -7.31 11.15
N ASP A 83 27.95 -6.19 10.46
CA ASP A 83 28.73 -5.06 10.95
C ASP A 83 28.07 -4.39 12.17
N PHE A 84 26.76 -4.14 12.12
CA PHE A 84 26.02 -3.58 13.24
C PHE A 84 25.95 -4.55 14.43
N SER A 85 25.81 -5.85 14.19
CA SER A 85 25.81 -6.86 15.26
C SER A 85 27.14 -6.83 16.01
N ASN A 86 28.25 -6.91 15.28
CA ASN A 86 29.59 -6.86 15.86
C ASN A 86 29.87 -5.52 16.57
N ALA A 87 29.44 -4.41 15.98
CA ALA A 87 29.63 -3.09 16.58
C ALA A 87 28.79 -2.90 17.85
N ARG A 88 27.56 -3.43 17.89
CA ARG A 88 26.71 -3.44 19.09
C ARG A 88 27.36 -4.25 20.21
N ASP A 89 27.98 -5.37 19.91
CA ASP A 89 28.65 -6.21 20.91
C ASP A 89 29.90 -5.58 21.51
N ALA A 90 30.52 -4.64 20.81
CA ALA A 90 31.65 -3.85 21.31
C ALA A 90 31.22 -2.62 22.16
N LEU A 91 29.92 -2.35 22.29
CA LEU A 91 29.40 -1.26 23.13
C LEU A 91 29.47 -1.63 24.63
N PRO A 92 29.34 -0.64 25.53
CA PRO A 92 29.21 -0.90 26.97
C PRO A 92 28.05 -1.85 27.31
N GLU A 93 28.11 -2.50 28.49
CA GLU A 93 27.16 -3.54 28.94
C GLU A 93 25.68 -3.15 28.78
N ASP A 94 25.31 -1.90 29.10
CA ASP A 94 23.97 -1.40 28.89
C ASP A 94 23.76 -0.89 27.46
N LYS A 95 23.73 -1.84 26.51
CA LYS A 95 23.57 -1.58 25.07
C LYS A 95 22.28 -0.81 24.76
N ILE A 96 21.21 -1.08 25.51
CA ILE A 96 19.90 -0.42 25.32
C ILE A 96 20.02 1.04 25.73
N ALA A 97 20.42 1.32 26.98
CA ALA A 97 20.55 2.71 27.45
C ALA A 97 21.60 3.49 26.66
N TYR A 98 22.68 2.83 26.22
CA TYR A 98 23.69 3.45 25.38
C TYR A 98 23.10 3.89 24.03
N LEU A 99 22.49 2.97 23.28
CA LEU A 99 21.96 3.26 21.95
C LEU A 99 20.77 4.23 22.00
N GLN A 100 19.83 4.03 22.91
CA GLN A 100 18.69 4.93 23.07
C GLN A 100 19.15 6.32 23.56
N GLY A 101 20.06 6.39 24.53
CA GLY A 101 20.61 7.66 25.00
C GLY A 101 21.25 8.48 23.88
N HIS A 102 21.97 7.83 22.96
CA HIS A 102 22.67 8.49 21.86
C HIS A 102 21.79 8.80 20.64
N TYR A 103 20.84 7.94 20.30
CA TYR A 103 20.04 8.06 19.05
C TYR A 103 18.59 8.48 19.27
N ILE A 104 18.07 8.40 20.50
CA ILE A 104 16.70 8.77 20.87
C ILE A 104 16.72 10.02 21.75
N ASP A 105 17.43 10.01 22.87
CA ASP A 105 17.31 11.03 23.91
C ASP A 105 18.10 12.29 23.59
N ARG A 106 19.35 12.13 23.14
CA ARG A 106 20.23 13.24 22.72
C ARG A 106 20.06 13.61 21.25
N ASN A 107 19.06 13.05 20.58
CA ASN A 107 18.77 13.35 19.19
C ASN A 107 18.19 14.77 19.08
N PRO A 108 18.81 15.69 18.30
CA PRO A 108 18.32 17.06 18.18
C PRO A 108 17.03 17.18 17.36
N PHE A 109 16.64 16.12 16.64
CA PHE A 109 15.43 16.09 15.84
C PHE A 109 14.20 15.70 16.68
N LYS A 110 13.04 16.22 16.28
CA LYS A 110 11.77 15.95 16.97
C LYS A 110 11.38 14.48 16.85
N VAL A 111 10.48 14.02 17.73
CA VAL A 111 9.81 12.71 17.60
C VAL A 111 9.21 12.59 16.18
N GLY A 112 9.42 11.45 15.54
CA GLY A 112 9.06 11.21 14.13
C GLY A 112 10.07 11.75 13.10
N GLN A 113 11.12 12.46 13.51
CA GLN A 113 12.18 12.97 12.62
C GLN A 113 13.58 12.50 13.03
N LYS A 114 13.68 11.62 14.03
CA LYS A 114 14.94 11.15 14.61
C LYS A 114 15.83 10.43 13.60
N GLY A 115 15.25 9.83 12.56
CA GLY A 115 15.97 9.31 11.39
C GLY A 115 16.64 10.37 10.50
N SER A 116 16.72 11.62 10.92
CA SER A 116 17.56 12.65 10.27
C SER A 116 18.96 12.74 10.90
N LEU A 117 19.19 12.06 12.03
CA LEU A 117 20.47 12.06 12.72
C LEU A 117 21.49 11.17 11.98
N LEU A 118 22.49 11.79 11.36
CA LEU A 118 23.51 11.04 10.63
C LEU A 118 24.50 10.28 11.55
N THR A 119 24.85 10.84 12.71
CA THR A 119 25.85 10.29 13.62
C THR A 119 25.64 10.79 15.04
N ALA A 120 25.94 9.97 16.06
CA ALA A 120 25.81 10.35 17.46
C ALA A 120 27.07 11.01 18.05
N ASN A 121 28.16 11.13 17.27
CA ASN A 121 29.46 11.70 17.68
C ASN A 121 30.03 11.12 18.99
N ASP A 122 29.77 9.84 19.25
CA ASP A 122 30.21 9.09 20.43
C ASP A 122 31.52 8.32 20.19
N SER A 123 32.15 8.52 19.03
CA SER A 123 33.38 7.84 18.58
C SER A 123 33.27 6.30 18.53
N SER A 124 32.05 5.74 18.60
CA SER A 124 31.84 4.30 18.51
C SER A 124 31.91 3.82 17.06
N ARG A 125 32.34 2.55 16.87
CA ARG A 125 32.23 1.89 15.57
C ARG A 125 30.78 1.86 15.08
N TYR A 126 29.82 1.76 15.99
CA TYR A 126 28.39 1.82 15.65
C TYR A 126 28.03 3.14 14.96
N SER A 127 28.50 4.29 15.47
CA SER A 127 28.29 5.60 14.84
C SER A 127 28.93 5.76 13.48
N GLU A 128 30.07 5.13 13.25
CA GLU A 128 30.74 5.14 11.95
C GLU A 128 29.92 4.36 10.92
N LEU A 129 29.49 3.15 11.27
CA LEU A 129 28.62 2.32 10.44
C LEU A 129 27.26 3.00 10.21
N HIS A 130 26.71 3.65 11.23
CA HIS A 130 25.49 4.44 11.10
C HIS A 130 25.67 5.52 10.03
N ARG A 131 26.77 6.29 10.09
CA ARG A 131 27.08 7.33 9.09
C ARG A 131 27.19 6.78 7.67
N GLN A 132 27.71 5.57 7.52
CA GLN A 132 27.89 4.89 6.23
C GLN A 132 26.58 4.35 5.65
N PHE A 133 25.81 3.59 6.42
CA PHE A 133 24.65 2.83 5.93
C PHE A 133 23.33 3.59 6.05
N HIS A 134 23.18 4.48 7.03
CA HIS A 134 21.91 5.14 7.29
C HIS A 134 21.35 5.95 6.12
N PRO A 135 22.15 6.74 5.36
CA PRO A 135 21.63 7.42 4.17
C PRO A 135 21.04 6.45 3.14
N ILE A 136 21.62 5.25 3.01
CA ILE A 136 21.17 4.24 2.06
C ILE A 136 19.83 3.65 2.51
N PHE A 137 19.72 3.24 3.79
CA PHE A 137 18.48 2.69 4.33
C PHE A 137 17.35 3.72 4.42
N LYS A 138 17.66 4.97 4.75
CA LYS A 138 16.70 6.07 4.71
C LYS A 138 16.14 6.27 3.30
N ASN A 139 17.01 6.34 2.30
CA ASN A 139 16.57 6.44 0.90
C ASN A 139 15.73 5.23 0.46
N MET A 140 16.04 4.04 0.98
CA MET A 140 15.30 2.83 0.66
C MET A 140 13.85 2.89 1.16
N ILE A 141 13.62 3.30 2.41
CA ILE A 141 12.26 3.42 2.95
C ILE A 141 11.48 4.58 2.32
N GLU A 142 12.15 5.69 2.01
CA GLU A 142 11.54 6.83 1.31
C GLU A 142 11.12 6.48 -0.12
N ALA A 143 11.89 5.64 -0.82
CA ALA A 143 11.58 5.22 -2.18
C ALA A 143 10.51 4.12 -2.26
N GLN A 144 10.45 3.23 -1.27
CA GLN A 144 9.60 2.04 -1.28
C GLN A 144 8.33 2.17 -0.41
N LEU A 145 8.09 3.35 0.18
CA LEU A 145 6.95 3.64 1.06
C LEU A 145 6.88 2.72 2.29
N PHE A 146 8.02 2.20 2.74
CA PHE A 146 8.08 1.51 4.03
C PHE A 146 8.11 2.53 5.15
N TYR A 147 7.46 2.20 6.27
CA TYR A 147 7.46 3.06 7.44
C TYR A 147 8.86 3.15 8.07
N ASP A 148 9.51 1.99 8.24
CA ASP A 148 10.85 1.88 8.83
C ASP A 148 11.62 0.70 8.17
N PHE A 149 12.92 0.64 8.43
CA PHE A 149 13.80 -0.46 8.07
C PHE A 149 14.51 -0.98 9.31
N PHE A 150 14.23 -2.24 9.64
CA PHE A 150 14.75 -2.90 10.82
C PHE A 150 15.82 -3.93 10.47
N LEU A 151 16.90 -3.96 11.25
CA LEU A 151 17.83 -5.09 11.31
C LEU A 151 17.67 -5.77 12.66
N LEU A 152 17.31 -7.05 12.60
CA LEU A 152 17.15 -7.93 13.76
C LEU A 152 18.26 -8.98 13.73
N ASP A 153 19.00 -9.11 14.82
CA ASP A 153 19.95 -10.21 14.95
C ASP A 153 19.25 -11.55 15.23
N ARG A 154 20.03 -12.63 15.27
CA ARG A 154 19.48 -13.99 15.47
C ARG A 154 18.95 -14.23 16.88
N GLN A 155 19.26 -13.33 17.81
CA GLN A 155 18.80 -13.36 19.20
C GLN A 155 17.54 -12.52 19.39
N GLY A 156 17.02 -11.88 18.33
CA GLY A 156 15.82 -11.04 18.39
C GLY A 156 16.10 -9.59 18.79
N ASN A 157 17.36 -9.16 18.89
CA ASN A 157 17.65 -7.77 19.21
C ASN A 157 17.43 -6.89 17.98
N LEU A 158 16.72 -5.78 18.16
CA LEU A 158 16.60 -4.73 17.16
C LEU A 158 17.87 -3.88 17.14
N ILE A 159 18.86 -4.31 16.37
CA ILE A 159 20.20 -3.69 16.35
C ILE A 159 20.24 -2.38 15.54
N TYR A 160 19.25 -2.17 14.66
CA TYR A 160 19.12 -0.95 13.86
C TYR A 160 17.67 -0.70 13.45
N SER A 161 17.23 0.56 13.57
CA SER A 161 16.07 1.13 12.87
C SER A 161 16.44 2.44 12.17
N VAL A 162 15.69 2.88 11.16
CA VAL A 162 15.90 4.21 10.56
C VAL A 162 15.29 5.29 11.45
N ASN A 163 14.06 5.11 11.93
CA ASN A 163 13.33 6.17 12.63
C ASN A 163 13.69 6.33 14.10
N LYS A 164 14.36 5.34 14.72
CA LYS A 164 14.80 5.38 16.14
C LYS A 164 13.63 5.68 17.09
N GLU A 165 12.59 4.86 17.05
CA GLU A 165 11.48 4.89 18.00
C GLU A 165 11.81 4.12 19.29
N SER A 166 10.86 4.02 20.23
CA SER A 166 11.10 3.44 21.57
C SER A 166 11.45 1.95 21.56
N ASP A 167 11.13 1.25 20.46
CA ASP A 167 11.51 -0.15 20.21
C ASP A 167 12.99 -0.30 19.81
N PHE A 168 13.64 0.77 19.38
CA PHE A 168 15.04 0.70 18.96
C PHE A 168 15.93 0.21 20.10
N ALA A 169 16.82 -0.73 19.77
CA ALA A 169 17.74 -1.44 20.67
C ALA A 169 17.11 -2.51 21.59
N THR A 170 15.77 -2.64 21.66
CA THR A 170 15.08 -3.66 22.47
C THR A 170 15.20 -5.06 21.83
N ASN A 171 14.67 -6.07 22.51
CA ASN A 171 14.59 -7.45 22.03
C ASN A 171 13.12 -7.83 21.80
N VAL A 172 12.78 -8.28 20.59
CA VAL A 172 11.39 -8.59 20.21
C VAL A 172 10.88 -9.92 20.76
N ILE A 173 11.74 -10.71 21.39
CA ILE A 173 11.40 -11.98 22.04
C ILE A 173 11.11 -11.77 23.53
N ASP A 174 11.78 -10.79 24.15
CA ASP A 174 11.65 -10.49 25.57
C ASP A 174 10.55 -9.45 25.88
N ASP A 175 9.88 -8.91 24.85
CA ASP A 175 8.77 -7.94 24.92
C ASP A 175 7.40 -8.58 25.24
#